data_AF-A0A545AZJ8-F1
#
_entry.id   AF-A0A545AZJ8-F1
#
_cell.length_a   1.000
_cell.length_b   1.000
_cell.length_c   1.000
_cell.angle_alpha   90.00
_cell.angle_beta   90.00
_cell.angle_gamma   90.00
#
_symmetry.space_group_name_H-M   'P 1'
#
loop_
_entity.id
_entity.type
_entity.pdbx_description
1 polymer ?
#
loop_
_entity_poly.entity_id
_entity_poly.type
_entity_poly.pdbx_seq_one_letter_code
_entity_poly.pdbx_strand_id
1 'polypeptide(L)'
;MTAEVEIYRTDDYLSVGRVPLVPLLQHFFEPMLGRSLAGCRFHLLFLPVAEDGVLPGPPELVNLRGSHGYVQVRIVQAGGDDTVLYRHPHPVSEVIAGPLQEQLAKAAPAETHWGFGVVAPGFDGRMVRPTPAVDGVIGIRTSGTVTPLFHLEEVAEPDPPLATLEDLGVTDPAPAHGSVAVVVAADVHAQFDHEADFSREVEEGGFLAGHVHRDSADPTRLLVEITAALAAERTGASMLHFTFTGESFLRIARQLIRRGNGERLVGWYHTHLFSASDRLGLSSIDVDLHLTTFRRPWQVAGLVNLDRTSRVLRFYHRAPDASAAPMELSPYWVAAP
;
A
#
# COMPACT_ATOMS: atom_id res chain seq x y z
N MET A 1 11.10 27.35 5.95
CA MET A 1 11.60 26.99 7.30
C MET A 1 12.26 25.63 7.19
N THR A 2 13.40 25.42 7.82
CA THR A 2 14.21 24.20 7.65
C THR A 2 13.90 23.20 8.76
N ALA A 3 13.32 22.06 8.38
CA ALA A 3 13.22 20.89 9.25
C ALA A 3 14.52 20.06 9.16
N GLU A 4 14.91 19.47 10.27
CA GLU A 4 16.11 18.63 10.39
C GLU A 4 15.72 17.26 10.98
N VAL A 5 16.60 16.27 10.79
CA VAL A 5 16.51 14.98 11.48
C VAL A 5 17.68 14.91 12.45
N GLU A 6 17.37 14.76 13.73
CA GLU A 6 18.38 14.56 14.77
C GLU A 6 18.65 13.06 14.94
N ILE A 7 19.92 12.71 15.07
CA ILE A 7 20.42 11.32 15.06
C ILE A 7 21.03 11.00 16.42
N TYR A 8 20.72 9.82 16.93
CA TYR A 8 21.13 9.34 18.24
C TYR A 8 21.79 7.98 18.12
N ARG A 9 22.89 7.77 18.85
CA ARG A 9 23.42 6.42 19.05
C ARG A 9 22.58 5.71 20.10
N THR A 10 22.14 4.49 19.83
CA THR A 10 21.17 3.81 20.69
C THR A 10 21.78 3.33 22.01
N ASP A 11 23.10 3.18 22.06
CA ASP A 11 23.82 2.70 23.26
C ASP A 11 23.83 3.74 24.39
N ASP A 12 23.96 5.03 24.05
CA ASP A 12 24.11 6.14 24.99
C ASP A 12 23.07 7.26 24.83
N TYR A 13 22.23 7.19 23.80
CA TYR A 13 21.24 8.22 23.40
C TYR A 13 21.84 9.61 23.28
N LEU A 14 23.14 9.69 22.98
CA LEU A 14 23.78 10.95 22.70
C LEU A 14 23.41 11.36 21.28
N SER A 15 22.88 12.58 21.17
CA SER A 15 22.71 13.25 19.89
C SER A 15 24.09 13.38 19.25
N VAL A 16 24.30 12.70 18.12
CA VAL A 16 25.58 12.70 17.41
C VAL A 16 25.62 13.72 16.28
N GLY A 17 24.47 14.25 15.89
CA GLY A 17 24.38 15.20 14.80
C GLY A 17 22.97 15.40 14.27
N ARG A 18 22.91 16.26 13.26
CA ARG A 18 21.69 16.58 12.53
C ARG A 18 21.95 16.54 11.04
N VAL A 19 20.95 16.07 10.30
CA VAL A 19 20.94 16.12 8.84
C VAL A 19 19.75 16.93 8.35
N PRO A 20 19.91 17.75 7.29
CA PRO A 20 18.78 18.45 6.70
C PRO A 20 17.75 17.46 6.17
N LEU A 21 16.45 17.73 6.38
CA LEU A 21 15.39 16.81 5.95
C LEU A 21 15.20 16.78 4.43
N VAL A 22 15.34 17.93 3.76
CA VAL A 22 15.04 18.06 2.32
C VAL A 22 15.88 17.12 1.44
N PRO A 23 17.21 16.99 1.62
CA PRO A 23 18.00 16.02 0.86
C PRO A 23 17.55 14.57 1.04
N LEU A 24 17.09 14.16 2.24
CA LEU A 24 16.55 12.81 2.47
C LEU A 24 15.27 12.60 1.65
N LEU A 25 14.36 13.59 1.68
CA LEU A 25 13.13 13.55 0.88
C LEU A 25 13.45 13.50 -0.62
N GLN A 26 14.41 14.29 -1.10
CA GLN A 26 14.80 14.28 -2.51
C GLN A 26 15.38 12.91 -2.91
N HIS A 27 16.26 12.34 -2.09
CA HIS A 27 16.81 11.00 -2.31
C HIS A 27 15.72 9.93 -2.44
N PHE A 28 14.67 10.03 -1.63
CA PHE A 28 13.53 9.11 -1.69
C PHE A 28 12.62 9.36 -2.91
N PHE A 29 12.19 10.62 -3.11
CA PHE A 29 11.13 10.94 -4.08
C PHE A 29 11.63 11.13 -5.52
N GLU A 30 12.87 11.56 -5.77
CA GLU A 30 13.39 11.77 -7.13
C GLU A 30 13.43 10.49 -7.98
N PRO A 31 13.93 9.34 -7.48
CA PRO A 31 13.91 8.09 -8.24
C PRO A 31 12.49 7.62 -8.56
N MET A 32 11.58 7.77 -7.59
CA MET A 32 10.18 7.35 -7.70
C MET A 32 9.40 8.21 -8.71
N LEU A 33 9.60 9.53 -8.68
CA LEU A 33 8.96 10.47 -9.61
C LEU A 33 9.69 10.57 -10.96
N GLY A 34 10.89 10.00 -11.08
CA GLY A 34 11.69 10.02 -12.31
C GLY A 34 12.14 11.42 -12.72
N ARG A 35 12.22 12.38 -11.78
CA ARG A 35 12.57 13.78 -12.06
C ARG A 35 13.24 14.45 -10.86
N SER A 36 14.03 15.48 -11.12
CA SER A 36 14.59 16.29 -10.04
C SER A 36 13.52 17.12 -9.32
N LEU A 37 13.69 17.23 -8.01
CA LEU A 37 12.84 18.01 -7.09
C LEU A 37 13.57 19.24 -6.56
N ALA A 38 14.67 19.65 -7.20
CA ALA A 38 15.33 20.92 -6.90
C ALA A 38 14.33 22.09 -7.06
N GLY A 39 14.25 22.95 -6.04
CA GLY A 39 13.32 24.09 -6.01
C GLY A 39 11.85 23.73 -5.72
N CYS A 40 11.51 22.45 -5.55
CA CYS A 40 10.17 22.05 -5.09
C CYS A 40 9.99 22.31 -3.59
N ARG A 41 8.74 22.54 -3.18
CA ARG A 41 8.35 22.67 -1.78
C ARG A 41 7.71 21.38 -1.29
N PHE A 42 8.19 20.91 -0.13
CA PHE A 42 7.62 19.78 0.58
C PHE A 42 6.72 20.29 1.70
N HIS A 43 5.45 19.88 1.67
CA HIS A 43 4.50 20.06 2.75
C HIS A 43 4.34 18.71 3.44
N LEU A 44 4.70 18.66 4.71
CA LEU A 44 4.66 17.46 5.53
C LEU A 44 3.65 17.67 6.65
N LEU A 45 2.72 16.73 6.79
CA LEU A 45 1.84 16.63 7.94
C LEU A 45 2.13 15.29 8.62
N PHE A 46 2.83 15.34 9.75
CA PHE A 46 3.07 14.15 10.57
C PHE A 46 1.81 13.78 11.34
N LEU A 47 1.49 12.50 11.33
CA LEU A 47 0.19 12.00 11.79
C LEU A 47 0.43 11.21 13.08
N PRO A 48 -0.37 11.46 14.15
CA PRO A 48 -0.11 10.93 15.48
C PRO A 48 -0.59 9.47 15.63
N VAL A 49 -0.11 8.61 14.73
CA VAL A 49 -0.39 7.17 14.72
C VAL A 49 0.94 6.45 14.76
N ALA A 50 1.06 5.50 15.68
CA ALA A 50 2.26 4.68 15.80
C ALA A 50 2.43 3.79 14.57
N GLU A 51 3.67 3.58 14.18
CA GLU A 51 4.06 2.60 13.18
C GLU A 51 4.51 1.34 13.91
N ASP A 52 3.96 0.18 13.56
CA ASP A 52 4.33 -1.12 14.12
C ASP A 52 5.44 -1.82 13.30
N GLY A 53 5.87 -1.21 12.19
CA GLY A 53 6.89 -1.73 11.27
C GLY A 53 8.32 -1.34 11.68
N VAL A 54 9.27 -2.24 11.36
CA VAL A 54 10.70 -1.97 11.44
C VAL A 54 11.26 -2.00 10.03
N LEU A 55 11.99 -0.94 9.65
CA LEU A 55 12.68 -0.91 8.37
C LEU A 55 13.75 -2.02 8.35
N PRO A 56 13.69 -2.99 7.42
CA PRO A 56 14.67 -4.07 7.37
C PRO A 56 16.05 -3.54 6.93
N GLY A 57 17.09 -4.22 7.41
CA GLY A 57 18.48 -3.98 6.98
C GLY A 57 19.35 -3.30 8.04
N PRO A 58 20.68 -3.44 7.94
CA PRO A 58 21.62 -2.77 8.82
C PRO A 58 22.00 -1.37 8.32
N PRO A 59 22.23 -0.40 9.23
CA PRO A 59 21.92 -0.52 10.64
C PRO A 59 20.41 -0.39 10.91
N GLU A 60 19.95 -0.91 12.05
CA GLU A 60 18.57 -0.71 12.48
C GLU A 60 18.34 0.76 12.83
N LEU A 61 17.25 1.34 12.34
CA LEU A 61 16.85 2.71 12.66
C LEU A 61 15.51 2.75 13.36
N VAL A 62 15.49 3.40 14.52
CA VAL A 62 14.32 3.51 15.38
C VAL A 62 13.81 4.95 15.37
N ASN A 63 12.54 5.13 15.01
CA ASN A 63 11.87 6.43 15.13
C ASN A 63 11.62 6.73 16.61
N LEU A 64 12.40 7.63 17.20
CA LEU A 64 12.25 8.06 18.60
C LEU A 64 11.04 8.96 18.82
N ARG A 65 10.32 9.32 17.75
CA ARG A 65 8.99 9.92 17.80
C ARG A 65 7.93 8.89 17.42
N GLY A 66 7.96 7.72 18.07
CA GLY A 66 7.07 6.59 17.77
C GLY A 66 5.57 6.87 17.83
N SER A 67 5.13 7.99 18.41
CA SER A 67 3.73 8.44 18.29
C SER A 67 3.37 9.03 16.93
N HIS A 68 4.35 9.31 16.06
CA HIS A 68 4.19 9.86 14.72
C HIS A 68 4.93 8.98 13.72
N GLY A 69 4.35 7.81 13.45
CA GLY A 69 4.87 6.79 12.54
C GLY A 69 4.58 7.07 11.07
N TYR A 70 3.70 8.02 10.75
CA TYR A 70 3.30 8.32 9.38
C TYR A 70 3.35 9.81 9.05
N VAL A 71 3.54 10.13 7.77
CA VAL A 71 3.60 11.50 7.25
C VAL A 71 2.82 11.61 5.94
N GLN A 72 1.87 12.54 5.86
CA GLN A 72 1.30 12.97 4.59
C GLN A 72 2.31 13.86 3.88
N VAL A 73 2.75 13.43 2.70
CA VAL A 73 3.66 14.21 1.86
C VAL A 73 2.88 14.86 0.74
N ARG A 74 3.07 16.17 0.54
CA ARG A 74 2.64 16.90 -0.65
C ARG A 74 3.82 17.68 -1.24
N ILE A 75 4.12 17.42 -2.50
CA ILE A 75 5.24 18.03 -3.23
C ILE A 75 4.67 19.00 -4.25
N VAL A 76 5.12 20.26 -4.20
CA VAL A 76 4.63 21.35 -5.05
C VAL A 76 5.80 21.94 -5.82
N GLN A 77 5.67 22.04 -7.14
CA GLN A 77 6.63 22.77 -7.96
C GLN A 77 6.39 24.27 -7.79
N ALA A 78 7.42 25.02 -7.40
CA ALA A 78 7.35 26.47 -7.31
C ALA A 78 7.20 27.08 -8.72
N GLY A 79 6.13 27.87 -8.93
CA GLY A 79 5.77 28.49 -10.21
C GLY A 79 4.56 29.42 -10.07
N GLY A 80 4.08 29.99 -11.18
CA GLY A 80 2.96 30.95 -11.19
C GLY A 80 1.64 30.38 -10.65
N ASP A 81 1.37 29.09 -10.92
CA ASP A 81 0.31 28.32 -10.30
C ASP A 81 0.96 27.08 -9.64
N ASP A 82 1.06 27.09 -8.31
CA ASP A 82 1.60 26.01 -7.48
C ASP A 82 1.07 24.64 -7.90
N THR A 83 1.85 23.93 -8.72
CA THR A 83 1.42 22.65 -9.30
C THR A 83 1.81 21.52 -8.36
N VAL A 84 0.82 20.75 -7.90
CA VAL A 84 1.04 19.56 -7.09
C VAL A 84 1.62 18.47 -7.98
N LEU A 85 2.84 18.03 -7.66
CA LEU A 85 3.52 16.94 -8.35
C LEU A 85 3.21 15.58 -7.69
N TYR A 86 2.96 15.60 -6.39
CA TYR A 86 2.78 14.38 -5.61
C TYR A 86 1.97 14.66 -4.34
N ARG A 87 1.11 13.72 -3.96
CA ARG A 87 0.39 13.71 -2.69
C ARG A 87 0.08 12.28 -2.29
N HIS A 88 0.64 11.81 -1.18
CA HIS A 88 0.37 10.47 -0.63
C HIS A 88 0.89 10.37 0.82
N PRO A 89 0.26 9.57 1.71
CA PRO A 89 0.81 9.25 3.03
C PRO A 89 1.95 8.21 2.95
N HIS A 90 2.92 8.30 3.85
CA HIS A 90 4.04 7.34 3.93
C HIS A 90 4.38 7.01 5.37
N PRO A 91 4.88 5.80 5.65
CA PRO A 91 5.61 5.53 6.89
C PRO A 91 6.82 6.46 7.01
N VAL A 92 7.06 6.95 8.22
CA VAL A 92 8.23 7.79 8.54
C VAL A 92 9.52 6.99 8.41
N SER A 93 9.47 5.70 8.75
CA SER A 93 10.60 4.78 8.55
C SER A 93 11.02 4.71 7.07
N GLU A 94 10.08 4.69 6.13
CA GLU A 94 10.37 4.58 4.71
C GLU A 94 10.98 5.87 4.15
N VAL A 95 10.30 7.01 4.36
CA VAL A 95 10.69 8.29 3.74
C VAL A 95 11.91 8.92 4.40
N ILE A 96 12.14 8.66 5.69
CA ILE A 96 13.24 9.27 6.44
C ILE A 96 14.30 8.24 6.80
N ALA A 97 13.91 7.13 7.43
CA ALA A 97 14.90 6.15 7.90
C ALA A 97 15.59 5.43 6.75
N GLY A 98 14.90 5.12 5.64
CA GLY A 98 15.52 4.49 4.46
C GLY A 98 16.74 5.24 3.93
N PRO A 99 16.57 6.50 3.45
CA PRO A 99 17.70 7.32 3.01
C PRO A 99 18.77 7.52 4.08
N LEU A 100 18.36 7.63 5.35
CA LEU A 100 19.29 7.82 6.47
C LEU A 100 20.11 6.56 6.78
N GLN A 101 19.50 5.38 6.67
CA GLN A 101 20.14 4.08 6.86
C GLN A 101 21.28 3.90 5.86
N GLU A 102 21.05 4.21 4.59
CA GLU A 102 22.09 4.16 3.55
C GLU A 102 23.27 5.09 3.84
N GLN A 103 23.00 6.28 4.40
CA GLN A 103 24.03 7.24 4.77
C GLN A 103 24.82 6.76 5.99
N LEU A 104 24.14 6.28 7.04
CA LEU A 104 24.75 5.82 8.27
C LEU A 104 25.56 4.53 8.09
N ALA A 105 25.07 3.60 7.27
CA ALA A 105 25.79 2.37 6.91
C ALA A 105 27.17 2.68 6.28
N LYS A 106 27.27 3.78 5.51
CA LYS A 106 28.53 4.24 4.90
C LYS A 106 29.40 5.01 5.87
N ALA A 107 28.79 5.89 6.68
CA ALA A 107 29.52 6.78 7.58
C ALA A 107 30.07 6.09 8.83
N ALA A 108 29.35 5.09 9.35
CA ALA A 108 29.66 4.41 10.60
C ALA A 108 29.28 2.91 10.53
N PRO A 109 29.99 2.11 9.71
CA PRO A 109 29.62 0.71 9.43
C PRO A 109 29.71 -0.23 10.65
N ALA A 110 30.41 0.17 11.71
CA ALA A 110 30.51 -0.61 12.94
C ALA A 110 29.28 -0.46 13.85
N GLU A 111 28.50 0.61 13.67
CA GLU A 111 27.31 0.89 14.47
C GLU A 111 26.11 0.18 13.85
N THR A 112 25.42 -0.64 14.65
CA THR A 112 24.33 -1.50 14.17
C THR A 112 22.95 -0.98 14.53
N HIS A 113 22.83 -0.02 15.46
CA HIS A 113 21.55 0.49 15.96
C HIS A 113 21.57 2.02 16.14
N TRP A 114 20.62 2.70 15.52
CA TRP A 114 20.46 4.15 15.60
C TRP A 114 19.04 4.56 15.97
N GLY A 115 18.92 5.68 16.66
CA GLY A 115 17.67 6.40 16.84
C GLY A 115 17.64 7.64 15.96
N PHE A 116 16.46 8.02 15.47
CA PHE A 116 16.27 9.29 14.78
C PHE A 116 14.97 9.98 15.20
N GLY A 117 14.92 11.30 15.05
CA GLY A 117 13.71 12.07 15.29
C GLY A 117 13.69 13.36 14.48
N VAL A 118 12.55 13.66 13.87
CA VAL A 118 12.36 14.92 13.14
C VAL A 118 12.28 16.09 14.12
N VAL A 119 12.97 17.19 13.81
CA VAL A 119 12.95 18.44 14.57
C VAL A 119 12.48 19.55 13.63
N ALA A 120 11.34 20.14 13.96
CA ALA A 120 10.73 21.22 13.19
C ALA A 120 9.90 22.14 14.11
N PRO A 121 9.71 23.43 13.75
CA PRO A 121 8.81 24.32 14.47
C PRO A 121 7.38 23.75 14.55
N GLY A 122 6.79 23.73 15.75
CA GLY A 122 5.46 23.15 15.99
C GLY A 122 5.44 21.63 16.18
N PHE A 123 6.61 20.98 16.13
CA PHE A 123 6.77 19.56 16.44
C PHE A 123 7.37 19.36 17.83
N ASP A 124 6.64 19.84 18.84
CA ASP A 124 7.06 19.80 20.24
C ASP A 124 6.65 18.48 20.89
N GLY A 125 7.64 17.70 21.33
CA GLY A 125 7.42 16.40 21.94
C GLY A 125 8.73 15.78 22.39
N ARG A 126 8.70 15.04 23.50
CA ARG A 126 9.87 14.28 23.96
C ARG A 126 10.13 13.15 22.98
N MET A 127 11.40 12.97 22.62
CA MET A 127 11.85 11.75 21.98
C MET A 127 11.84 10.64 23.04
N VAL A 128 11.12 9.58 22.77
CA VAL A 128 10.90 8.48 23.71
C VAL A 128 11.41 7.21 23.07
N ARG A 129 12.24 6.47 23.82
CA ARG A 129 12.65 5.14 23.43
C ARG A 129 11.41 4.24 23.32
N PRO A 130 11.13 3.60 22.18
CA PRO A 130 10.13 2.55 22.15
C PRO A 130 10.54 1.43 23.10
N THR A 131 9.57 0.77 23.72
CA THR A 131 9.86 -0.40 24.55
C THR A 131 10.60 -1.42 23.69
N PRO A 132 11.84 -1.82 24.04
CA PRO A 132 12.59 -2.77 23.22
C PRO A 132 11.77 -4.04 23.07
N ALA A 133 11.76 -4.62 21.87
CA ALA A 133 11.26 -5.97 21.66
C ALA A 133 12.14 -6.91 22.51
N VAL A 134 11.63 -7.36 23.65
CA VAL A 134 12.37 -8.28 24.51
C VAL A 134 12.27 -9.66 23.86
N ASP A 135 13.31 -10.07 23.14
CA ASP A 135 13.48 -11.47 22.80
C ASP A 135 13.58 -12.29 24.10
N GLY A 136 12.60 -13.18 24.31
CA GLY A 136 12.50 -13.98 25.53
C GLY A 136 11.53 -13.45 26.59
N VAL A 137 10.46 -12.72 26.23
CA VAL A 137 9.29 -12.64 27.13
C VAL A 137 8.75 -14.05 27.33
N ILE A 138 9.14 -14.69 28.44
CA ILE A 138 8.40 -15.79 29.01
C ILE A 138 7.08 -15.20 29.48
N GLY A 139 6.09 -15.22 28.60
CA GLY A 139 4.71 -15.09 29.05
C GLY A 139 4.49 -16.21 30.05
N ILE A 140 4.20 -15.87 31.30
CA ILE A 140 3.64 -16.83 32.25
C ILE A 140 2.29 -17.23 31.64
N ARG A 141 2.30 -18.27 30.82
CA ARG A 141 1.10 -19.02 30.49
C ARG A 141 0.70 -19.69 31.78
N THR A 142 -0.26 -19.08 32.48
CA THR A 142 -1.02 -19.78 33.51
C THR A 142 -1.56 -21.05 32.86
N SER A 143 -0.94 -22.17 33.19
CA SER A 143 -1.29 -23.50 32.71
C SER A 143 -2.68 -23.84 33.23
N GLY A 144 -3.67 -23.60 32.39
CA GLY A 144 -4.95 -24.29 32.40
C GLY A 144 -5.16 -24.83 31.00
N THR A 145 -5.13 -26.14 30.84
CA THR A 145 -5.48 -26.86 29.62
C THR A 145 -6.97 -26.64 29.35
N VAL A 146 -7.32 -25.47 28.81
CA VAL A 146 -8.61 -25.27 28.18
C VAL A 146 -8.43 -25.80 26.76
N THR A 147 -8.86 -27.03 26.54
CA THR A 147 -9.20 -27.47 25.19
C THR A 147 -10.10 -26.39 24.59
N PRO A 148 -9.72 -25.73 23.49
CA PRO A 148 -10.58 -24.71 22.90
C PRO A 148 -11.94 -25.35 22.64
N LEU A 149 -13.00 -24.75 23.21
CA LEU A 149 -14.38 -25.24 23.11
C LEU A 149 -14.93 -25.23 21.67
N PHE A 150 -14.15 -24.75 20.71
CA PHE A 150 -14.48 -24.73 19.30
C PHE A 150 -13.22 -25.00 18.48
N HIS A 151 -13.38 -25.82 17.44
CA HIS A 151 -12.38 -26.07 16.41
C HIS A 151 -12.70 -25.15 15.23
N LEU A 152 -11.75 -24.32 14.83
CA LEU A 152 -11.85 -23.55 13.60
C LEU A 152 -11.20 -24.39 12.50
N GLU A 153 -12.03 -24.98 11.64
CA GLU A 153 -11.57 -25.68 10.45
C GLU A 153 -11.70 -24.74 9.25
N GLU A 154 -10.61 -24.52 8.53
CA GLU A 154 -10.68 -23.83 7.25
C GLU A 154 -11.33 -24.77 6.24
N VAL A 155 -12.56 -24.44 5.84
CA VAL A 155 -13.26 -25.17 4.79
C VAL A 155 -12.54 -24.89 3.48
N ALA A 156 -11.96 -25.93 2.87
CA ALA A 156 -11.34 -25.83 1.56
C ALA A 156 -12.37 -25.33 0.55
N GLU A 157 -12.08 -24.20 -0.10
CA GLU A 157 -12.93 -23.70 -1.17
C GLU A 157 -12.86 -24.67 -2.35
N PRO A 158 -13.99 -24.89 -3.07
CA PRO A 158 -13.98 -25.70 -4.27
C PRO A 158 -13.05 -25.08 -5.32
N ASP A 159 -12.40 -25.93 -6.10
CA ASP A 159 -11.54 -25.47 -7.20
C ASP A 159 -12.34 -24.54 -8.14
N PRO A 160 -11.73 -23.41 -8.58
CA PRO A 160 -12.36 -22.54 -9.56
C PRO A 160 -12.75 -23.30 -10.83
N PRO A 161 -13.92 -23.00 -11.43
CA PRO A 161 -14.30 -23.58 -12.71
C PRO A 161 -13.28 -23.24 -13.79
N LEU A 162 -13.20 -24.07 -14.83
CA LEU A 162 -12.34 -23.81 -15.97
C LEU A 162 -12.96 -22.74 -16.88
N ALA A 163 -12.12 -21.86 -17.44
CA ALA A 163 -12.48 -20.94 -18.51
C ALA A 163 -11.22 -20.57 -19.32
N THR A 164 -11.43 -20.08 -20.54
CA THR A 164 -10.42 -19.38 -21.35
C THR A 164 -10.67 -17.87 -21.35
N LEU A 165 -9.70 -17.09 -21.82
CA LEU A 165 -9.90 -15.66 -22.09
C LEU A 165 -11.02 -15.42 -23.12
N GLU A 166 -11.19 -16.31 -24.10
CA GLU A 166 -12.26 -16.24 -25.10
C GLU A 166 -13.65 -16.45 -24.47
N ASP A 167 -13.78 -17.42 -23.54
CA ASP A 167 -15.01 -17.65 -22.79
C ASP A 167 -15.42 -16.41 -21.96
N LEU A 168 -14.44 -15.60 -21.55
CA LEU A 168 -14.63 -14.34 -20.81
C LEU A 168 -14.74 -13.12 -21.74
N GLY A 169 -14.88 -13.31 -23.05
CA GLY A 169 -15.12 -12.24 -24.01
C GLY A 169 -13.89 -11.45 -24.43
N VAL A 170 -12.67 -11.95 -24.19
CA VAL A 170 -11.43 -11.33 -24.65
C VAL A 170 -11.09 -11.83 -26.05
N THR A 171 -10.97 -10.91 -27.01
CA THR A 171 -10.58 -11.23 -28.39
C THR A 171 -9.11 -10.91 -28.62
N ASP A 172 -8.36 -11.86 -29.19
CA ASP A 172 -6.93 -11.71 -29.55
C ASP A 172 -6.04 -11.20 -28.40
N PRO A 173 -5.96 -11.93 -27.27
CA PRO A 173 -5.21 -11.47 -26.12
C PRO A 173 -3.71 -11.43 -26.45
N ALA A 174 -3.08 -10.27 -26.19
CA ALA A 174 -1.63 -10.18 -26.20
C ALA A 174 -1.01 -11.23 -25.26
N PRO A 175 0.12 -11.86 -25.62
CA PRO A 175 0.82 -12.78 -24.74
C PRO A 175 1.14 -12.11 -23.40
N ALA A 176 0.71 -12.73 -22.32
CA ALA A 176 0.96 -12.25 -20.98
C ALA A 176 1.44 -13.38 -20.07
N HIS A 177 2.26 -13.01 -19.10
CA HIS A 177 2.82 -13.89 -18.08
C HIS A 177 2.27 -13.49 -16.71
N GLY A 178 2.24 -14.43 -15.76
CA GLY A 178 1.79 -14.20 -14.39
C GLY A 178 0.86 -15.30 -13.90
N SER A 179 0.81 -15.47 -12.57
CA SER A 179 -0.05 -16.47 -11.93
C SER A 179 -1.52 -16.05 -11.86
N VAL A 180 -1.79 -14.74 -12.00
CA VAL A 180 -3.13 -14.14 -12.01
C VAL A 180 -3.27 -13.18 -13.18
N ALA A 181 -4.34 -13.36 -13.95
CA ALA A 181 -4.77 -12.52 -15.07
C ALA A 181 -6.15 -11.94 -14.78
N VAL A 182 -6.39 -10.68 -15.17
CA VAL A 182 -7.65 -9.98 -14.88
C VAL A 182 -8.45 -9.74 -16.16
N VAL A 183 -9.74 -10.05 -16.15
CA VAL A 183 -10.68 -9.65 -17.21
C VAL A 183 -11.67 -8.69 -16.62
N VAL A 184 -11.74 -7.48 -17.15
CA VAL A 184 -12.62 -6.41 -16.66
C VAL A 184 -13.81 -6.29 -17.59
N ALA A 185 -15.03 -6.37 -17.06
CA ALA A 185 -16.24 -6.08 -17.83
C ALA A 185 -16.17 -4.67 -18.43
N ALA A 186 -16.68 -4.50 -19.66
CA ALA A 186 -16.56 -3.24 -20.41
C ALA A 186 -17.11 -2.02 -19.65
N ASP A 187 -18.23 -2.19 -18.94
CA ASP A 187 -18.87 -1.18 -18.11
C ASP A 187 -18.02 -0.81 -16.87
N VAL A 188 -17.43 -1.81 -16.21
CA VAL A 188 -16.50 -1.57 -15.09
C VAL A 188 -15.24 -0.86 -15.55
N HIS A 189 -14.72 -1.21 -16.73
CA HIS A 189 -13.58 -0.50 -17.30
C HIS A 189 -13.95 0.96 -17.61
N ALA A 190 -15.09 1.22 -18.24
CA ALA A 190 -15.58 2.57 -18.50
C ALA A 190 -15.76 3.38 -17.21
N GLN A 191 -16.25 2.76 -16.14
CA GLN A 191 -16.31 3.37 -14.80
C GLN A 191 -14.95 3.88 -14.33
N PHE A 192 -13.92 3.03 -14.36
CA PHE A 192 -12.58 3.45 -13.93
C PHE A 192 -11.96 4.47 -14.87
N ASP A 193 -12.11 4.30 -16.17
CA ASP A 193 -11.48 5.10 -17.21
C ASP A 193 -12.04 6.53 -17.30
N HIS A 194 -13.37 6.71 -17.25
CA HIS A 194 -13.96 8.04 -17.43
C HIS A 194 -15.32 8.30 -16.76
N GLU A 195 -16.14 7.30 -16.46
CA GLU A 195 -17.51 7.56 -15.97
C GLU A 195 -17.57 7.87 -14.46
N ALA A 196 -16.74 7.24 -13.63
CA ALA A 196 -16.75 7.48 -12.19
C ALA A 196 -16.20 8.87 -11.88
N ASP A 197 -16.92 9.66 -11.07
CA ASP A 197 -16.50 11.00 -10.63
C ASP A 197 -15.65 10.89 -9.36
N PHE A 198 -14.44 10.35 -9.49
CA PHE A 198 -13.52 10.22 -8.37
C PHE A 198 -13.09 11.59 -7.83
N SER A 199 -13.04 11.74 -6.51
CA SER A 199 -12.49 12.93 -5.86
C SER A 199 -11.06 13.22 -6.31
N ARG A 200 -10.80 14.49 -6.64
CA ARG A 200 -9.46 15.00 -6.92
C ARG A 200 -8.74 15.49 -5.66
N GLU A 201 -9.41 15.43 -4.51
CA GLU A 201 -8.92 15.95 -3.25
C GLU A 201 -8.57 14.86 -2.24
N VAL A 202 -9.34 13.76 -2.26
CA VAL A 202 -9.25 12.65 -1.30
C VAL A 202 -9.17 11.35 -2.08
N GLU A 203 -8.29 10.45 -1.66
CA GLU A 203 -8.20 9.11 -2.26
C GLU A 203 -9.45 8.32 -1.93
N GLU A 204 -10.05 7.75 -2.95
CA GLU A 204 -11.26 6.94 -2.85
C GLU A 204 -10.93 5.48 -3.14
N GLY A 205 -11.84 4.59 -2.75
CA GLY A 205 -11.66 3.17 -2.99
C GLY A 205 -12.93 2.37 -2.81
N GLY A 206 -12.79 1.07 -2.98
CA GLY A 206 -13.90 0.16 -2.90
C GLY A 206 -13.48 -1.28 -3.08
N PHE A 207 -14.47 -2.10 -3.38
CA PHE A 207 -14.34 -3.53 -3.52
C PHE A 207 -14.57 -3.94 -4.97
N LEU A 208 -13.87 -4.98 -5.40
CA LEU A 208 -14.04 -5.59 -6.72
C LEU A 208 -14.84 -6.88 -6.55
N ALA A 209 -15.88 -7.03 -7.35
CA ALA A 209 -16.73 -8.20 -7.38
C ALA A 209 -16.67 -8.88 -8.75
N GLY A 210 -16.80 -10.19 -8.73
CA GLY A 210 -16.91 -11.00 -9.95
C GLY A 210 -16.59 -12.46 -9.69
N HIS A 211 -15.89 -13.09 -10.62
CA HIS A 211 -15.71 -14.53 -10.67
C HIS A 211 -14.24 -14.88 -10.78
N VAL A 212 -13.93 -16.14 -10.45
CA VAL A 212 -12.56 -16.66 -10.47
C VAL A 212 -12.63 -17.98 -11.19
N HIS A 213 -11.73 -18.15 -12.15
CA HIS A 213 -11.63 -19.30 -13.00
C HIS A 213 -10.19 -19.79 -13.00
N ARG A 214 -10.01 -21.07 -13.30
CA ARG A 214 -8.69 -21.60 -13.66
C ARG A 214 -8.57 -21.57 -15.17
N ASP A 215 -7.45 -21.06 -15.67
CA ASP A 215 -7.23 -20.96 -17.11
C ASP A 215 -7.06 -22.37 -17.69
N SER A 216 -7.93 -22.77 -18.62
CA SER A 216 -7.82 -24.07 -19.28
C SER A 216 -6.68 -24.14 -20.30
N ALA A 217 -6.18 -23.00 -20.78
CA ALA A 217 -5.00 -22.93 -21.66
C ALA A 217 -3.69 -22.96 -20.87
N ASP A 218 -3.70 -22.48 -19.62
CA ASP A 218 -2.55 -22.50 -18.69
C ASP A 218 -3.01 -22.87 -17.27
N PRO A 219 -2.97 -24.16 -16.88
CA PRO A 219 -3.47 -24.61 -15.58
C PRO A 219 -2.79 -23.98 -14.34
N THR A 220 -1.65 -23.31 -14.54
CA THR A 220 -0.93 -22.59 -13.47
C THR A 220 -1.47 -21.18 -13.22
N ARG A 221 -2.34 -20.70 -14.11
CA ARG A 221 -2.92 -19.35 -14.08
C ARG A 221 -4.36 -19.34 -13.58
N LEU A 222 -4.68 -18.32 -12.81
CA LEU A 222 -6.04 -17.97 -12.42
C LEU A 222 -6.53 -16.77 -13.23
N LEU A 223 -7.76 -16.84 -13.73
CA LEU A 223 -8.44 -15.73 -14.38
C LEU A 223 -9.42 -15.12 -13.39
N VAL A 224 -9.29 -13.82 -13.17
CA VAL A 224 -10.15 -13.04 -12.28
C VAL A 224 -11.04 -12.15 -13.15
N GLU A 225 -12.30 -12.53 -13.25
CA GLU A 225 -13.31 -11.72 -13.93
C GLU A 225 -13.85 -10.67 -12.95
N ILE A 226 -13.81 -9.40 -13.33
CA ILE A 226 -14.35 -8.28 -12.56
C ILE A 226 -15.61 -7.78 -13.27
N THR A 227 -16.76 -8.02 -12.64
CA THR A 227 -18.09 -7.67 -13.14
C THR A 227 -18.72 -6.50 -12.38
N ALA A 228 -18.11 -6.05 -11.26
CA ALA A 228 -18.52 -4.82 -10.60
C ALA A 228 -17.39 -4.16 -9.78
N ALA A 229 -17.40 -2.83 -9.78
CA ALA A 229 -16.68 -2.01 -8.81
C ALA A 229 -17.69 -1.41 -7.81
N LEU A 230 -17.53 -1.75 -6.52
CA LEU A 230 -18.46 -1.36 -5.47
C LEU A 230 -17.77 -0.34 -4.55
N ALA A 231 -18.16 0.93 -4.64
CA ALA A 231 -17.63 1.97 -3.76
C ALA A 231 -17.89 1.62 -2.28
N ALA A 232 -16.88 1.73 -1.44
CA ALA A 232 -17.06 1.45 -0.02
C ALA A 232 -17.63 2.69 0.68
N GLU A 233 -18.95 2.71 0.88
CA GLU A 233 -19.62 3.77 1.62
C GLU A 233 -19.20 3.79 3.09
N ARG A 234 -18.80 4.97 3.60
CA ARG A 234 -18.32 5.20 4.97
C ARG A 234 -17.06 4.38 5.31
N THR A 235 -16.11 4.25 4.38
CA THR A 235 -14.75 4.04 4.84
C THR A 235 -14.40 5.23 5.71
N GLY A 236 -13.93 4.96 6.93
CA GLY A 236 -13.34 6.02 7.74
C GLY A 236 -12.15 6.54 6.94
N ALA A 237 -12.35 7.64 6.20
CA ALA A 237 -11.30 8.44 5.60
C ALA A 237 -10.54 9.11 6.75
N SER A 238 -9.87 8.28 7.53
CA SER A 238 -8.72 8.69 8.31
C SER A 238 -7.68 9.15 7.29
N MET A 239 -7.04 10.30 7.55
CA MET A 239 -5.98 10.89 6.71
C MET A 239 -4.79 9.96 6.41
N LEU A 240 -4.82 8.71 6.89
CA LEU A 240 -3.74 7.73 6.85
C LEU A 240 -4.03 6.47 6.06
N HIS A 241 -5.28 6.06 5.89
CA HIS A 241 -5.57 4.77 5.28
C HIS A 241 -6.97 4.71 4.68
N PHE A 242 -7.11 3.89 3.65
CA PHE A 242 -8.38 3.26 3.33
C PHE A 242 -8.47 1.98 4.18
N THR A 243 -9.09 1.99 5.38
CA THR A 243 -9.33 0.71 6.08
C THR A 243 -10.71 0.18 5.80
N PHE A 244 -10.71 -1.04 5.27
CA PHE A 244 -11.88 -1.86 5.19
C PHE A 244 -12.26 -2.33 6.60
N THR A 245 -13.32 -1.76 7.15
CA THR A 245 -13.84 -2.20 8.44
C THR A 245 -14.65 -3.48 8.29
N GLY A 246 -14.85 -4.24 9.37
CA GLY A 246 -15.78 -5.39 9.35
C GLY A 246 -17.19 -5.01 8.90
N GLU A 247 -17.64 -3.77 9.15
CA GLU A 247 -18.90 -3.24 8.64
C GLU A 247 -18.87 -3.08 7.11
N SER A 248 -17.77 -2.59 6.54
CA SER A 248 -17.56 -2.47 5.10
C SER A 248 -17.73 -3.84 4.41
N PHE A 249 -17.12 -4.90 4.97
CA PHE A 249 -17.26 -6.27 4.47
C PHE A 249 -18.70 -6.79 4.57
N LEU A 250 -19.37 -6.60 5.71
CA LEU A 250 -20.76 -7.02 5.89
C LEU A 250 -21.70 -6.32 4.89
N ARG A 251 -21.46 -5.04 4.61
CA ARG A 251 -22.25 -4.28 3.63
C ARG A 251 -22.07 -4.80 2.21
N ILE A 252 -20.82 -5.06 1.80
CA ILE A 252 -20.55 -5.62 0.49
C ILE A 252 -21.11 -7.03 0.35
N ALA A 253 -20.97 -7.89 1.37
CA ALA A 253 -21.60 -9.20 1.35
C ALA A 253 -23.11 -9.11 1.10
N ARG A 254 -23.81 -8.17 1.76
CA ARG A 254 -25.24 -7.92 1.49
C ARG A 254 -25.50 -7.39 0.08
N GLN A 255 -24.61 -6.57 -0.46
CA GLN A 255 -24.75 -6.03 -1.82
C GLN A 255 -24.57 -7.13 -2.87
N LEU A 256 -23.60 -8.02 -2.71
CA LEU A 256 -23.41 -9.20 -3.57
C LEU A 256 -24.62 -10.12 -3.53
N ILE A 257 -25.16 -10.40 -2.33
CA ILE A 257 -26.38 -11.20 -2.17
C ILE A 257 -27.57 -10.54 -2.90
N ARG A 258 -27.73 -9.23 -2.80
CA ARG A 258 -28.81 -8.50 -3.49
C ARG A 258 -28.65 -8.50 -5.01
N ARG A 259 -27.41 -8.47 -5.52
CA ARG A 259 -27.13 -8.56 -6.95
C ARG A 259 -27.48 -9.95 -7.50
N GLY A 260 -27.28 -11.00 -6.72
CA GLY A 260 -27.75 -12.35 -7.05
C GLY A 260 -27.04 -13.02 -8.23
N ASN A 261 -25.94 -12.45 -8.73
CA ASN A 261 -25.21 -12.92 -9.90
C ASN A 261 -24.16 -14.01 -9.60
N GLY A 262 -24.16 -14.55 -8.37
CA GLY A 262 -23.14 -15.52 -7.92
C GLY A 262 -21.73 -14.92 -7.80
N GLU A 263 -21.59 -13.60 -7.80
CA GLU A 263 -20.33 -12.89 -7.67
C GLU A 263 -19.74 -13.06 -6.27
N ARG A 264 -18.42 -13.08 -6.19
CA ARG A 264 -17.64 -13.07 -4.94
C ARG A 264 -16.75 -11.84 -4.88
N LEU A 265 -16.19 -11.58 -3.71
CA LEU A 265 -15.19 -10.55 -3.53
C LEU A 265 -13.86 -11.00 -4.14
N VAL A 266 -13.48 -10.41 -5.27
CA VAL A 266 -12.25 -10.75 -6.00
C VAL A 266 -11.11 -9.79 -5.74
N GLY A 267 -11.35 -8.70 -5.01
CA GLY A 267 -10.30 -7.75 -4.70
C GLY A 267 -10.81 -6.43 -4.16
N TRP A 268 -9.97 -5.41 -4.27
CA TRP A 268 -10.27 -4.04 -3.90
C TRP A 268 -9.65 -3.07 -4.89
N TYR A 269 -10.06 -1.81 -4.82
CA TYR A 269 -9.40 -0.76 -5.58
C TYR A 269 -9.27 0.52 -4.77
N HIS A 270 -8.32 1.38 -5.16
CA HIS A 270 -8.24 2.77 -4.72
C HIS A 270 -7.62 3.67 -5.78
N THR A 271 -7.73 4.98 -5.55
CA THR A 271 -7.18 6.02 -6.41
C THR A 271 -5.90 6.60 -5.83
N HIS A 272 -4.91 6.91 -6.67
CA HIS A 272 -3.80 7.80 -6.35
C HIS A 272 -3.99 9.13 -7.06
N LEU A 273 -3.79 10.25 -6.35
CA LEU A 273 -4.08 11.60 -6.87
C LEU A 273 -2.85 12.26 -7.52
N PHE A 274 -2.08 11.46 -8.24
CA PHE A 274 -0.89 11.86 -8.98
C PHE A 274 -0.71 10.97 -10.21
N SER A 275 -0.01 11.50 -11.22
CA SER A 275 0.22 10.80 -12.49
C SER A 275 0.98 9.49 -12.29
N ALA A 276 0.58 8.48 -13.05
CA ALA A 276 1.29 7.22 -13.14
C ALA A 276 2.71 7.42 -13.71
N SER A 277 3.67 6.67 -13.16
CA SER A 277 4.98 6.43 -13.77
C SER A 277 5.24 4.92 -13.80
N ASP A 278 6.25 4.46 -14.54
CA ASP A 278 6.63 3.04 -14.58
C ASP A 278 7.20 2.53 -13.23
N ARG A 279 7.56 3.46 -12.34
CA ARG A 279 8.11 3.16 -11.01
C ARG A 279 7.09 3.34 -9.89
N LEU A 280 5.94 3.93 -10.19
CA LEU A 280 4.86 4.18 -9.23
C LEU A 280 3.82 3.07 -9.34
N GLY A 281 3.68 2.30 -8.26
CA GLY A 281 2.66 1.28 -8.07
C GLY A 281 2.01 1.41 -6.69
N LEU A 282 1.67 0.27 -6.08
CA LEU A 282 1.18 0.23 -4.72
C LEU A 282 2.22 0.80 -3.74
N SER A 283 1.76 1.60 -2.77
CA SER A 283 2.58 2.01 -1.63
C SER A 283 2.80 0.85 -0.66
N SER A 284 3.76 0.99 0.27
CA SER A 284 3.95 0.05 1.38
C SER A 284 2.66 -0.19 2.19
N ILE A 285 1.91 0.89 2.44
CA ILE A 285 0.59 0.84 3.12
C ILE A 285 -0.41 0.00 2.33
N ASP A 286 -0.46 0.16 1.01
CA ASP A 286 -1.37 -0.59 0.14
C ASP A 286 -0.99 -2.08 0.08
N VAL A 287 0.31 -2.37 0.03
CA VAL A 287 0.85 -3.73 0.10
C VAL A 287 0.46 -4.39 1.42
N ASP A 288 0.69 -3.73 2.55
CA ASP A 288 0.35 -4.27 3.87
C ASP A 288 -1.16 -4.50 4.02
N LEU A 289 -1.98 -3.56 3.55
CA LEU A 289 -3.43 -3.71 3.52
C LEU A 289 -3.84 -4.94 2.71
N HIS A 290 -3.28 -5.12 1.51
CA HIS A 290 -3.56 -6.27 0.68
C HIS A 290 -3.14 -7.57 1.37
N LEU A 291 -1.91 -7.65 1.88
CA LEU A 291 -1.36 -8.88 2.45
C LEU A 291 -2.08 -9.32 3.73
N THR A 292 -2.52 -8.37 4.55
CA THR A 292 -3.20 -8.64 5.83
C THR A 292 -4.68 -8.98 5.65
N THR A 293 -5.33 -8.35 4.68
CA THR A 293 -6.80 -8.36 4.51
C THR A 293 -7.27 -9.27 3.37
N PHE A 294 -6.59 -9.25 2.22
CA PHE A 294 -6.94 -10.00 1.01
C PHE A 294 -5.99 -11.19 0.85
N ARG A 295 -6.33 -12.30 1.49
CA ARG A 295 -5.43 -13.45 1.67
C ARG A 295 -5.55 -14.52 0.59
N ARG A 296 -6.57 -14.47 -0.25
CA ARG A 296 -6.74 -15.47 -1.32
C ARG A 296 -5.76 -15.16 -2.46
N PRO A 297 -5.13 -16.17 -3.07
CA PRO A 297 -4.07 -15.96 -4.06
C PRO A 297 -4.54 -15.28 -5.34
N TRP A 298 -5.84 -15.38 -5.67
CA TRP A 298 -6.45 -14.69 -6.81
C TRP A 298 -6.94 -13.28 -6.49
N GLN A 299 -6.87 -12.83 -5.23
CA GLN A 299 -7.37 -11.49 -4.91
C GLN A 299 -6.44 -10.42 -5.48
N VAL A 300 -7.04 -9.39 -6.07
CA VAL A 300 -6.29 -8.31 -6.73
C VAL A 300 -6.49 -6.95 -6.04
N ALA A 301 -5.48 -6.09 -6.11
CA ALA A 301 -5.56 -4.66 -5.82
C ALA A 301 -5.59 -3.89 -7.14
N GLY A 302 -6.69 -3.20 -7.42
CA GLY A 302 -6.84 -2.26 -8.51
C GLY A 302 -6.34 -0.88 -8.10
N LEU A 303 -5.42 -0.31 -8.86
CA LEU A 303 -4.92 1.05 -8.64
C LEU A 303 -5.33 1.93 -9.81
N VAL A 304 -5.97 3.05 -9.50
CA VAL A 304 -6.34 4.08 -10.48
C VAL A 304 -5.53 5.34 -10.21
N ASN A 305 -4.52 5.61 -11.03
CA ASN A 305 -3.81 6.89 -10.98
C ASN A 305 -4.63 7.96 -11.69
N LEU A 306 -4.93 9.05 -10.99
CA LEU A 306 -5.67 10.20 -11.50
C LEU A 306 -4.70 11.33 -11.83
N ASP A 307 -4.57 11.64 -13.13
CA ASP A 307 -4.00 12.89 -13.63
C ASP A 307 -5.15 13.89 -13.91
N ARG A 308 -4.81 15.16 -14.15
CA ARG A 308 -5.74 16.20 -14.59
C ARG A 308 -6.49 15.83 -15.87
N THR A 309 -5.88 15.03 -16.75
CA THR A 309 -6.40 14.74 -18.10
C THR A 309 -6.52 13.25 -18.44
N SER A 310 -5.95 12.36 -17.63
CA SER A 310 -5.90 10.93 -17.94
C SER A 310 -5.99 10.08 -16.69
N ARG A 311 -6.47 8.85 -16.84
CA ARG A 311 -6.46 7.83 -15.81
C ARG A 311 -5.63 6.64 -16.27
N VAL A 312 -4.98 5.99 -15.33
CA VAL A 312 -4.25 4.74 -15.60
C VAL A 312 -4.71 3.71 -14.59
N LEU A 313 -5.30 2.62 -15.09
CA LEU A 313 -5.73 1.48 -14.31
C LEU A 313 -4.66 0.39 -14.33
N ARG A 314 -4.32 -0.14 -13.16
CA ARG A 314 -3.40 -1.26 -12.97
C ARG A 314 -3.99 -2.24 -11.96
N PHE A 315 -3.63 -3.52 -12.09
CA PHE A 315 -3.99 -4.53 -11.11
C PHE A 315 -2.75 -5.22 -10.58
N TYR A 316 -2.76 -5.55 -9.29
CA TYR A 316 -1.66 -6.25 -8.63
C TYR A 316 -2.20 -7.45 -7.86
N HIS A 317 -1.44 -8.53 -7.82
CA HIS A 317 -1.74 -9.72 -7.03
C HIS A 317 -0.54 -10.08 -6.15
N ARG A 318 -0.76 -10.89 -5.13
CA ARG A 318 0.32 -11.42 -4.31
C ARG A 318 1.25 -12.29 -5.16
N ALA A 319 2.55 -12.01 -5.09
CA ALA A 319 3.56 -12.85 -5.72
C ALA A 319 3.56 -14.25 -5.08
N PRO A 320 3.67 -15.34 -5.86
CA PRO A 320 3.80 -16.70 -5.32
C PRO A 320 5.06 -16.87 -4.44
N ASP A 321 6.12 -16.12 -4.77
CA ASP A 321 7.39 -16.08 -4.04
C ASP A 321 7.65 -14.64 -3.55
N ALA A 322 7.30 -14.37 -2.29
CA ALA A 322 7.35 -13.04 -1.69
C ALA A 322 8.77 -12.56 -1.30
N SER A 323 9.84 -13.24 -1.75
CA SER A 323 11.22 -12.97 -1.30
C SER A 323 11.83 -11.67 -1.81
N ALA A 324 11.31 -11.08 -2.89
CA ALA A 324 11.85 -9.82 -3.47
C ALA A 324 10.79 -8.72 -3.64
N ALA A 325 9.60 -9.05 -4.13
CA ALA A 325 8.46 -8.13 -4.24
C ALA A 325 7.19 -8.89 -3.82
N PRO A 326 6.48 -8.46 -2.77
CA PRO A 326 5.32 -9.22 -2.28
C PRO A 326 4.10 -9.14 -3.21
N MET A 327 4.10 -8.19 -4.14
CA MET A 327 3.02 -7.93 -5.10
C MET A 327 3.59 -7.84 -6.52
N GLU A 328 2.90 -8.45 -7.48
CA GLU A 328 3.24 -8.45 -8.91
C GLU A 328 2.11 -7.81 -9.72
N LEU A 329 2.47 -7.11 -10.80
CA LEU A 329 1.49 -6.55 -11.74
C LEU A 329 0.77 -7.68 -12.49
N SER A 330 -0.55 -7.68 -12.44
CA SER A 330 -1.39 -8.59 -13.21
C SER A 330 -1.66 -8.00 -14.60
N PRO A 331 -1.48 -8.76 -15.68
CA PRO A 331 -2.02 -8.38 -16.97
C PRO A 331 -3.54 -8.31 -16.89
N TYR A 332 -4.14 -7.36 -17.62
CA TYR A 332 -5.59 -7.29 -17.74
C TYR A 332 -6.06 -7.03 -19.17
N TRP A 333 -7.29 -7.47 -19.44
CA TRP A 333 -8.02 -7.22 -20.68
C TRP A 333 -9.41 -6.68 -20.36
N VAL A 334 -10.00 -6.00 -21.33
CA VAL A 334 -11.40 -5.56 -21.26
C VAL A 334 -12.23 -6.54 -22.07
N ALA A 335 -13.26 -7.11 -21.46
CA ALA A 335 -14.21 -7.97 -22.15
C ALA A 335 -14.96 -7.18 -23.23
N ALA A 336 -15.31 -7.83 -24.33
CA ALA A 336 -16.20 -7.24 -25.32
C ALA A 336 -17.57 -6.92 -24.67
N PRO A 337 -18.22 -5.81 -25.07
CA PRO A 337 -19.50 -5.37 -24.51
C PRO A 337 -20.69 -6.27 -24.85
#